data_AF-A0A4Q2LM15-F1
#
_entry.id   AF-A0A4Q2LM15-F1
#
_cell.length_a   1.000
_cell.length_b   1.000
_cell.length_c   1.000
_cell.angle_alpha   90.00
_cell.angle_beta   90.00
_cell.angle_gamma   90.00
#
_symmetry.space_group_name_H-M   'P 1'
#
loop_
_entity.id
_entity.type
_entity.pdbx_description
1 polymer ?
#
loop_
_entity_poly.entity_id
_entity_poly.type
_entity_poly.pdbx_seq_one_letter_code
_entity_poly.pdbx_strand_id
1 'polypeptide(L)'
;MTETYETLFNFHNDDFEVYKNDNSHGTDRYYLFVEGYLAFRTLDEVVNLYNDFLKEFNSYLSRMSFEKTAKTPINSFYRTREIAVNYEHGYYEVFLDTHITHDIWDLYYYMEDVIKQLNDLDNDIKSGKVTPKVEGESNE
;
A
#
# COMPACT_ATOMS: atom_id res chain seq x y z
N MET A 1 14.07 -3.57 28.44
CA MET A 1 12.96 -4.32 27.83
C MET A 1 13.17 -4.24 26.34
N THR A 2 13.18 -5.37 25.66
CA THR A 2 13.57 -5.50 24.24
C THR A 2 12.31 -5.30 23.39
N GLU A 3 12.37 -4.41 22.41
CA GLU A 3 11.34 -4.35 21.36
C GLU A 3 11.36 -5.69 20.61
N THR A 4 10.20 -6.30 20.40
CA THR A 4 10.06 -7.56 19.67
C THR A 4 9.42 -7.28 18.33
N TYR A 5 10.11 -7.72 17.27
CA TYR A 5 9.67 -7.68 15.89
C TYR A 5 9.17 -9.06 15.48
N GLU A 6 7.93 -9.16 15.04
CA GLU A 6 7.32 -10.39 14.55
C GLU A 6 6.69 -10.16 13.18
N THR A 7 7.29 -10.75 12.14
CA THR A 7 6.68 -10.81 10.81
C THR A 7 5.43 -11.70 10.85
N LEU A 8 4.29 -11.14 10.48
CA LEU A 8 2.99 -11.80 10.50
C LEU A 8 2.63 -12.39 9.13
N PHE A 9 2.91 -11.66 8.06
CA PHE A 9 2.55 -12.03 6.70
C PHE A 9 3.51 -11.40 5.70
N ASN A 10 4.07 -12.23 4.81
CA ASN A 10 4.91 -11.79 3.69
C ASN A 10 4.28 -12.23 2.38
N PHE A 11 4.41 -11.38 1.37
CA PHE A 11 3.93 -11.65 0.04
C PHE A 11 4.96 -11.20 -0.99
N HIS A 12 5.12 -11.99 -2.05
CA HIS A 12 6.05 -11.75 -3.15
C HIS A 12 7.51 -11.50 -2.69
N ASN A 13 8.12 -12.51 -2.02
CA ASN A 13 9.52 -12.47 -1.56
C ASN A 13 9.90 -11.26 -0.68
N ASP A 14 9.00 -10.85 0.20
CA ASP A 14 9.17 -9.75 1.17
C ASP A 14 9.00 -8.33 0.59
N ASP A 15 8.60 -8.22 -0.68
CA ASP A 15 8.19 -6.94 -1.29
C ASP A 15 6.99 -6.32 -0.55
N PHE A 16 6.17 -7.16 0.09
CA PHE A 16 5.13 -6.74 1.01
C PHE A 16 5.32 -7.47 2.34
N GLU A 17 5.40 -6.70 3.41
CA GLU A 17 5.58 -7.22 4.76
C GLU A 17 4.58 -6.59 5.72
N VAL A 18 3.81 -7.45 6.39
CA VAL A 18 3.00 -7.09 7.55
C VAL A 18 3.69 -7.63 8.79
N TYR A 19 4.02 -6.73 9.71
CA TYR A 19 4.70 -7.11 10.94
C TYR A 19 4.08 -6.43 12.16
N LYS A 20 4.31 -7.05 13.31
CA LYS A 20 3.94 -6.56 14.63
C LYS A 20 5.19 -6.10 15.35
N ASN A 21 5.10 -4.95 16.01
CA ASN A 21 6.12 -4.52 16.98
C ASN A 21 5.45 -4.20 18.31
N ASP A 22 5.90 -4.89 19.37
CA ASP A 22 5.48 -4.61 20.73
C ASP A 22 6.40 -3.54 21.32
N ASN A 23 5.87 -2.32 21.48
CA ASN A 23 6.61 -1.29 22.19
C ASN A 23 6.68 -1.61 23.68
N SER A 24 7.71 -1.10 24.36
CA SER A 24 7.90 -1.24 25.81
C SER A 24 6.78 -0.68 26.68
N HIS A 25 5.75 -0.07 26.08
CA HIS A 25 4.55 0.47 26.72
C HIS A 25 3.31 -0.44 26.60
N GLY A 26 3.47 -1.66 26.06
CA GLY A 26 2.44 -2.70 26.07
C GLY A 26 1.28 -2.47 25.11
N THR A 27 1.48 -1.66 24.06
CA THR A 27 0.46 -1.48 23.01
C THR A 27 1.00 -2.01 21.69
N ASP A 28 0.38 -3.10 21.22
CA ASP A 28 0.66 -3.71 19.93
C ASP A 28 0.48 -2.68 18.81
N ARG A 29 1.44 -2.64 17.89
CA ARG A 29 1.35 -1.89 16.64
C ARG A 29 1.58 -2.83 15.46
N TYR A 30 0.72 -2.69 14.46
CA TYR A 30 0.82 -3.38 13.20
C TYR A 30 1.34 -2.41 12.15
N TYR A 31 2.17 -2.93 11.27
CA TYR A 31 2.86 -2.19 10.25
C TYR A 31 2.64 -2.87 8.91
N LEU A 32 2.44 -2.08 7.86
CA LEU A 32 2.50 -2.53 6.48
C LEU A 32 3.64 -1.80 5.77
N PHE A 33 4.60 -2.58 5.30
CA PHE A 33 5.67 -2.14 4.43
C PHE A 33 5.44 -2.68 3.01
N VAL A 34 5.66 -1.83 2.01
CA VAL A 34 5.66 -2.19 0.60
C VAL A 34 6.95 -1.63 -0.01
N GLU A 35 7.71 -2.47 -0.70
CA GLU A 35 8.94 -2.05 -1.36
C GLU A 35 8.63 -1.02 -2.46
N GLY A 36 9.30 0.12 -2.42
CA GLY A 36 9.03 1.25 -3.32
C GLY A 36 9.63 1.11 -4.73
N TYR A 37 10.57 0.19 -4.95
CA TYR A 37 11.31 0.05 -6.22
C TYR A 37 10.69 -0.96 -7.20
N LEU A 38 9.41 -1.29 -7.01
CA LEU A 38 8.69 -2.17 -7.92
C LEU A 38 8.32 -1.40 -9.18
N ALA A 39 8.96 -1.75 -10.30
CA ALA A 39 8.75 -1.14 -11.61
C ALA A 39 7.75 -1.94 -12.45
N PHE A 40 6.68 -1.29 -12.91
CA PHE A 40 5.59 -1.89 -13.67
C PHE A 40 5.43 -1.23 -15.03
N ARG A 41 4.95 -1.94 -16.05
CA ARG A 41 4.72 -1.34 -17.37
C ARG A 41 3.42 -0.54 -17.42
N THR A 42 2.44 -0.93 -16.62
CA THR A 42 1.13 -0.28 -16.55
C THR A 42 0.65 -0.17 -15.11
N LEU A 43 -0.23 0.79 -14.82
CA LEU A 43 -0.90 0.86 -13.52
C LEU A 43 -1.82 -0.35 -13.28
N ASP A 44 -2.38 -0.94 -14.33
CA ASP A 44 -3.17 -2.17 -14.23
C ASP A 44 -2.34 -3.32 -13.62
N GLU A 45 -1.04 -3.43 -13.95
CA GLU A 45 -0.15 -4.43 -13.34
C GLU A 45 0.06 -4.18 -11.83
N VAL A 46 0.24 -2.92 -11.42
CA VAL A 46 0.33 -2.52 -10.00
C VAL A 46 -0.95 -2.92 -9.26
N VAL A 47 -2.10 -2.52 -9.83
CA VAL A 47 -3.43 -2.78 -9.25
C VAL A 47 -3.67 -4.27 -9.10
N ASN A 48 -3.29 -5.08 -10.09
CA ASN A 48 -3.42 -6.54 -10.02
C ASN A 48 -2.59 -7.13 -8.88
N LEU A 49 -1.31 -6.73 -8.76
CA LEU A 49 -0.44 -7.19 -7.69
C LEU A 49 -1.00 -6.84 -6.30
N TYR A 50 -1.48 -5.61 -6.14
CA TYR A 50 -2.02 -5.14 -4.85
C TYR A 50 -3.35 -5.85 -4.51
N ASN A 51 -4.18 -6.17 -5.51
CA ASN A 51 -5.38 -6.99 -5.31
C ASN A 51 -5.03 -8.43 -4.90
N ASP A 52 -4.00 -9.02 -5.50
CA ASP A 52 -3.51 -10.35 -5.11
C ASP A 52 -3.00 -10.35 -3.67
N PHE A 53 -2.19 -9.34 -3.29
CA PHE A 53 -1.80 -9.11 -1.90
C PHE A 53 -3.02 -9.03 -0.99
N LEU A 54 -4.00 -8.18 -1.31
CA LEU A 54 -5.16 -7.93 -0.48
C LEU A 54 -5.99 -9.21 -0.25
N LYS A 55 -6.14 -10.03 -1.29
CA LYS A 55 -6.83 -11.32 -1.22
C LYS A 55 -6.11 -12.32 -0.33
N GLU A 56 -4.79 -12.45 -0.48
CA GLU A 56 -3.99 -13.34 0.36
C GLU A 56 -3.96 -12.85 1.81
N PHE A 57 -3.87 -11.53 2.02
CA PHE A 57 -3.89 -10.94 3.34
C PHE A 57 -5.24 -11.15 4.05
N ASN A 58 -6.37 -10.96 3.37
CA ASN A 58 -7.69 -11.30 3.92
C ASN A 58 -7.82 -12.79 4.28
N SER A 59 -7.24 -13.66 3.45
CA SER A 59 -7.20 -15.11 3.70
C SER A 59 -6.36 -15.42 4.94
N TYR A 60 -5.23 -14.73 5.12
CA TYR A 60 -4.41 -14.79 6.31
C TYR A 60 -5.18 -14.34 7.56
N LEU A 61 -5.81 -13.15 7.53
CA LEU A 61 -6.57 -12.61 8.65
C LEU A 61 -7.68 -13.56 9.10
N SER A 62 -8.39 -14.13 8.13
CA SER A 62 -9.45 -15.11 8.37
C SER A 62 -8.91 -16.40 8.98
N ARG A 63 -7.77 -16.92 8.47
CA ARG A 63 -7.14 -18.15 8.98
C ARG A 63 -6.63 -17.98 10.42
N MET A 64 -6.08 -16.81 10.73
CA MET A 64 -5.61 -16.47 12.08
C MET A 64 -6.74 -16.08 13.04
N SER A 65 -7.99 -16.05 12.56
CA SER A 65 -9.18 -15.73 13.34
C SER A 65 -9.13 -14.33 13.98
N PHE A 66 -8.52 -13.35 13.32
CA PHE A 66 -8.61 -11.95 13.76
C PHE A 66 -10.07 -11.48 13.69
N GLU A 67 -10.57 -10.90 14.78
CA GLU A 67 -11.93 -10.35 14.82
C GLU A 67 -12.05 -9.20 13.82
N LYS A 68 -12.98 -9.32 12.88
CA LYS A 68 -13.20 -8.28 11.86
C LYS A 68 -13.83 -7.05 12.49
N THR A 69 -13.07 -5.97 12.52
CA THR A 69 -13.51 -4.68 13.04
C THR A 69 -14.16 -3.84 11.94
N ALA A 70 -14.91 -2.81 12.35
CA ALA A 70 -15.46 -1.87 11.40
C ALA A 70 -14.33 -0.99 10.84
N LYS A 71 -14.39 -0.65 9.54
CA LYS A 71 -13.45 0.28 8.91
C LYS A 71 -13.41 1.58 9.70
N THR A 72 -12.27 1.89 10.30
CA THR A 72 -12.05 3.18 10.96
C THR A 72 -12.14 4.26 9.88
N PRO A 73 -12.99 5.29 10.05
CA PRO A 73 -13.00 6.41 9.13
C PRO A 73 -11.61 7.02 9.11
N ILE A 74 -10.94 6.95 7.96
CA ILE A 74 -9.66 7.61 7.76
C ILE A 74 -9.95 9.11 7.69
N ASN A 75 -10.03 9.76 8.86
CA ASN A 75 -10.19 11.21 8.99
C ASN A 75 -8.85 11.89 8.68
N SER A 76 -8.33 11.68 7.48
CA SER A 76 -7.15 12.37 6.99
C SER A 76 -7.55 13.75 6.50
N PHE A 77 -7.48 14.77 7.37
CA PHE A 77 -7.65 16.18 6.96
C PHE A 77 -6.57 16.65 5.96
N TYR A 78 -5.49 15.89 5.77
CA TYR A 78 -4.42 16.11 4.78
C TYR A 78 -3.70 14.78 4.51
N ARG A 79 -3.84 14.15 3.34
CA ARG A 79 -2.92 13.08 2.90
C ARG A 79 -3.02 12.85 1.38
N THR A 80 -2.42 13.76 0.63
CA THR A 80 -1.98 13.52 -0.76
C THR A 80 -0.54 12.99 -0.79
N ARG A 81 0.01 12.55 0.35
CA ARG A 81 1.43 12.16 0.51
C ARG A 81 1.67 10.67 0.70
N GLU A 82 0.63 9.82 0.79
CA GLU A 82 0.85 8.39 1.09
C GLU A 82 1.23 7.55 -0.11
N ILE A 83 0.88 8.01 -1.31
CA ILE A 83 1.11 7.30 -2.56
C ILE A 83 1.79 8.29 -3.50
N ALA A 84 3.02 7.97 -3.91
CA ALA A 84 3.67 8.66 -5.02
C ALA A 84 3.77 7.70 -6.19
N VAL A 85 3.29 8.15 -7.36
CA VAL A 85 3.36 7.38 -8.61
C VAL A 85 4.23 8.16 -9.57
N ASN A 86 5.40 7.60 -9.89
CA ASN A 86 6.32 8.16 -10.86
C ASN A 86 6.22 7.36 -12.16
N TYR A 87 6.45 8.03 -13.29
CA TYR A 87 6.57 7.36 -14.59
C TYR A 87 7.94 7.71 -15.18
N GLU A 88 8.88 6.79 -15.06
CA GLU A 88 10.27 6.98 -15.47
C GLU A 88 10.72 5.82 -16.36
N HIS A 89 11.51 6.12 -17.40
CA HIS A 89 12.10 5.12 -18.30
C HIS A 89 11.10 4.12 -18.93
N GLY A 90 9.82 4.49 -19.04
CA GLY A 90 8.75 3.63 -19.57
C GLY A 90 8.09 2.71 -18.54
N TYR A 91 8.33 2.95 -17.25
CA TYR A 91 7.75 2.18 -16.14
C TYR A 91 7.07 3.09 -15.12
N TYR A 92 6.04 2.58 -14.48
CA TYR A 92 5.42 3.13 -13.29
C TYR A 92 6.11 2.60 -12.04
N GLU A 93 6.48 3.50 -11.15
CA GLU A 93 7.00 3.20 -9.81
C GLU A 93 6.01 3.74 -8.79
N VAL A 94 5.59 2.89 -7.84
CA VAL A 94 4.62 3.26 -6.81
C VAL A 94 5.26 3.17 -5.45
N PHE A 95 5.39 4.32 -4.80
CA PHE A 95 5.96 4.45 -3.47
C PHE A 95 4.84 4.63 -2.45
N LEU A 96 4.84 3.77 -1.44
CA LEU A 96 3.97 3.86 -0.28
C LEU A 96 4.81 4.08 0.97
N ASP A 97 4.45 5.09 1.76
CA ASP A 97 4.99 5.21 3.12
C ASP A 97 4.52 4.03 3.97
N THR A 98 5.37 3.52 4.86
CA THR A 98 4.98 2.48 5.81
C THR A 98 3.75 2.93 6.61
N HIS A 99 2.68 2.15 6.56
CA HIS A 99 1.46 2.43 7.29
C HIS A 99 1.50 1.77 8.67
N ILE A 100 1.04 2.48 9.71
CA ILE A 100 1.12 2.03 11.11
C ILE A 100 -0.25 2.20 11.76
N THR A 101 -0.71 1.16 12.44
CA THR A 101 -2.02 1.15 13.13
C THR A 101 -1.99 0.27 14.37
N HIS A 102 -3.03 0.39 15.20
CA HIS A 102 -3.28 -0.48 16.34
C HIS A 102 -4.24 -1.64 16.02
N ASP A 103 -4.85 -1.63 14.83
CA ASP A 103 -5.77 -2.66 14.37
C ASP A 103 -5.31 -3.23 13.03
N ILE A 104 -5.03 -4.53 12.99
CA ILE A 104 -4.53 -5.19 11.78
C ILE A 104 -5.52 -5.09 10.60
N TRP A 105 -6.83 -5.00 10.85
CA TRP A 105 -7.82 -4.82 9.79
C TRP A 105 -7.74 -3.43 9.14
N ASP A 106 -7.25 -2.41 9.85
CA ASP A 106 -7.02 -1.10 9.25
C ASP A 106 -5.92 -1.15 8.18
N LEU A 107 -4.93 -2.05 8.29
CA LEU A 107 -3.96 -2.28 7.21
C LEU A 107 -4.64 -2.80 5.93
N TYR A 108 -5.60 -3.72 6.09
CA TYR A 108 -6.40 -4.24 4.97
C TYR A 108 -7.25 -3.12 4.34
N TYR A 109 -7.93 -2.32 5.15
CA TYR A 109 -8.75 -1.21 4.68
C TYR A 109 -7.95 -0.08 4.05
N TYR A 110 -6.71 0.13 4.50
CA TYR A 110 -5.75 1.04 3.90
C TYR A 110 -5.40 0.59 2.49
N MET A 111 -5.07 -0.68 2.29
CA MET A 111 -4.74 -1.19 0.95
C MET A 111 -5.94 -1.20 -0.01
N GLU A 112 -7.16 -1.44 0.48
CA GLU A 112 -8.38 -1.22 -0.33
C GLU A 112 -8.47 0.23 -0.85
N ASP A 113 -8.11 1.21 -0.02
CA ASP A 113 -8.15 2.63 -0.39
C ASP A 113 -7.01 2.97 -1.38
N VAL A 114 -5.80 2.46 -1.15
CA VAL A 114 -4.66 2.58 -2.09
C VAL A 114 -5.03 2.05 -3.47
N ILE A 115 -5.59 0.84 -3.54
CA ILE A 115 -6.02 0.22 -4.81
C ILE A 115 -7.07 1.09 -5.51
N LYS A 116 -8.01 1.66 -4.75
CA LYS A 116 -9.02 2.57 -5.31
C LYS A 116 -8.38 3.84 -5.88
N GLN A 117 -7.47 4.48 -5.14
CA GLN A 117 -6.77 5.68 -5.60
C GLN A 117 -5.96 5.42 -6.88
N LEU A 118 -5.30 4.25 -6.98
CA LEU A 118 -4.57 3.85 -8.19
C LEU A 118 -5.50 3.62 -9.39
N ASN A 119 -6.67 3.00 -9.18
CA ASN A 119 -7.68 2.85 -10.23
C ASN A 119 -8.25 4.21 -10.69
N ASP A 120 -8.52 5.12 -9.75
CA ASP A 120 -9.00 6.46 -10.07
C ASP A 120 -7.95 7.24 -10.90
N LEU A 121 -6.67 7.15 -10.52
CA LEU A 121 -5.55 7.73 -11.27
C LEU A 121 -5.43 7.13 -12.69
N ASP A 122 -5.48 5.81 -12.81
CA ASP A 122 -5.41 5.13 -14.11
C ASP A 122 -6.56 5.55 -15.05
N ASN A 123 -7.78 5.68 -14.51
CA ASN A 123 -8.92 6.21 -15.26
C ASN A 123 -8.71 7.67 -15.68
N ASP A 124 -8.14 8.50 -14.81
CA ASP A 124 -7.84 9.90 -15.12
C ASP A 124 -6.73 10.03 -16.19
N ILE A 125 -5.75 9.11 -16.21
CA ILE A 125 -4.74 9.01 -17.28
C ILE A 125 -5.37 8.55 -18.60
N LYS A 126 -6.15 7.45 -18.57
CA LYS A 126 -6.83 6.90 -19.75
C LYS A 126 -7.83 7.89 -20.36
N SER A 127 -8.43 8.76 -19.55
CA SER A 127 -9.33 9.83 -20.01
C SER A 127 -8.61 11.13 -20.42
N GLY A 128 -7.30 11.20 -20.25
CA GLY A 128 -6.49 12.37 -20.60
C GLY A 128 -6.62 13.57 -19.67
N LYS A 129 -7.20 13.39 -18.47
CA LYS A 129 -7.24 14.44 -17.44
C LYS A 129 -5.89 14.65 -16.77
N VAL A 130 -5.10 13.58 -16.69
CA VAL A 130 -3.73 13.57 -16.18
C VAL A 130 -2.82 13.04 -17.29
N THR A 131 -1.79 13.80 -17.64
CA THR A 131 -0.75 13.34 -18.55
C THR A 131 0.54 13.17 -17.75
N PRO A 132 1.16 11.98 -17.73
CA PRO A 132 2.46 11.79 -17.11
C PRO A 132 3.46 12.77 -17.74
N LYS A 133 4.19 13.52 -16.91
CA LYS A 133 5.29 14.34 -17.42
C LYS A 133 6.47 13.42 -17.69
N VAL A 134 6.84 13.27 -18.96
CA VAL A 134 8.07 12.57 -19.34
C VAL A 134 9.22 13.56 -19.21
N GLU A 135 10.15 13.35 -18.28
CA GLU A 135 11.39 14.13 -18.27
C GLU A 135 12.18 13.85 -19.56
N GLY A 136 12.30 14.87 -20.41
CA GLY A 136 12.97 14.76 -21.71
C GLY A 136 12.24 15.42 -22.88
N GLU A 137 10.97 15.81 -22.73
CA GLU A 137 10.31 16.66 -23.73
C GLU A 137 10.73 18.12 -23.51
N SER A 138 11.82 18.50 -24.18
CA SER A 138 12.15 19.90 -24.44
C SER A 138 10.98 20.53 -25.20
N ASN A 139 10.31 21.50 -24.58
CA ASN A 139 9.47 22.46 -25.29
C ASN A 139 10.37 23.30 -26.20
N GLU A 140 10.56 22.89 -27.45
CA GLU A 140 10.96 23.76 -28.56
C GLU A 140 9.76 24.07 -29.45
#